data_AF-A0A1I6LAJ6-F1
#
_entry.id   AF-A0A1I6LAJ6-F1
#
_cell.length_a   1.000
_cell.length_b   1.000
_cell.length_c   1.000
_cell.angle_alpha   90.00
_cell.angle_beta   90.00
_cell.angle_gamma   90.00
#
_symmetry.space_group_name_H-M   'P 1'
#
loop_
_entity.id
_entity.type
_entity.pdbx_description
1 polymer ?
#
loop_
_entity_poly.entity_id
_entity_poly.type
_entity_poly.pdbx_seq_one_letter_code
_entity_poly.pdbx_strand_id
1 'polypeptide(L)' 'MLGGRDGDTTKLQDCILEQYDIMTTNPKQIAANCDCSESYVKETLNEYRPDWNKSGGDFGLI' A
#
# COMPACT_ATOMS: atom_id res chain seq x y z
N MET A 1 2.75 -9.33 22.28
CA MET A 1 1.43 -9.62 21.67
C MET A 1 0.58 -8.36 21.81
N LEU A 2 0.58 -7.49 20.81
CA LEU A 2 -0.42 -6.42 20.61
C LEU A 2 -1.22 -6.88 19.39
N GLY A 3 -2.55 -6.86 19.32
CA GLY A 3 -3.58 -6.13 20.03
C GLY A 3 -4.66 -5.98 18.97
N GLY A 4 -5.85 -6.54 19.23
CA GLY A 4 -6.91 -6.70 18.25
C GLY A 4 -7.25 -5.42 17.49
N ARG A 5 -7.29 -5.56 16.16
CA ARG A 5 -8.05 -4.71 15.26
C ARG A 5 -8.76 -5.66 14.32
N ASP A 6 -9.96 -6.04 14.73
CA ASP A 6 -10.99 -6.62 13.89
C ASP A 6 -11.15 -5.80 12.60
N GLY A 7 -11.33 -6.48 11.47
CA GLY A 7 -11.78 -5.84 10.24
C GLY A 7 -11.26 -6.50 8.97
N ASP A 8 -10.35 -5.81 8.27
CA ASP A 8 -10.16 -6.06 6.85
C ASP A 8 -8.69 -6.09 6.41
N THR A 9 -7.75 -5.61 7.24
CA THR A 9 -6.31 -5.57 6.90
C THR A 9 -5.48 -6.58 7.68
N THR A 10 -4.66 -7.35 6.97
CA THR A 10 -3.60 -8.19 7.58
C THR A 10 -2.48 -7.31 8.13
N LYS A 11 -1.64 -7.85 9.04
CA LYS A 11 -0.44 -7.16 9.56
C LYS A 11 0.49 -6.65 8.45
N LEU A 12 0.51 -7.32 7.29
CA LEU A 12 1.27 -6.91 6.13
C LEU A 12 0.62 -5.72 5.42
N GLN A 13 -0.71 -5.74 5.25
CA GLN A 13 -1.46 -4.63 4.66
C GLN A 13 -1.37 -3.37 5.52
N ASP A 14 -1.40 -3.51 6.85
CA ASP A 14 -1.21 -2.40 7.79
C ASP A 14 0.18 -1.77 7.61
N CYS A 15 1.24 -2.59 7.52
CA CYS A 15 2.60 -2.14 7.21
C CYS A 15 2.67 -1.37 5.88
N ILE A 16 2.02 -1.88 4.83
CA ILE A 16 2.02 -1.27 3.50
C ILE A 16 1.37 0.12 3.54
N LEU A 17 0.22 0.24 4.21
CA LEU A 17 -0.51 1.49 4.32
C LEU A 17 0.23 2.50 5.19
N GLU A 18 0.81 2.04 6.30
CA GLU A 18 1.60 2.89 7.19
C GLU A 18 2.83 3.46 6.46
N GLN A 19 3.57 2.61 5.72
CA GLN A 19 4.71 3.02 4.90
C GLN A 19 4.33 4.02 3.80
N TYR A 20 3.16 3.82 3.18
CA TYR A 20 2.64 4.75 2.18
C TYR A 20 2.27 6.11 2.79
N ASP A 21 1.65 6.13 3.97
CA ASP A 21 1.23 7.36 4.65
C ASP A 21 2.42 8.16 5.23
N ILE A 22 3.56 7.53 5.54
CA ILE A 22 4.80 8.20 6.03
C ILE A 22 5.75 8.72 4.93
N MET A 23 5.25 8.92 3.70
CA MET A 23 5.95 9.41 2.50
C MET A 23 6.68 8.37 1.62
N THR A 24 6.51 7.07 1.83
CA THR A 24 7.06 6.06 0.90
C THR A 24 6.04 5.77 -0.19
N THR A 25 6.03 6.54 -1.27
CA THR A 25 5.08 6.33 -2.39
C THR A 25 5.54 5.26 -3.39
N ASN A 26 6.77 4.76 -3.25
CA ASN A 26 7.33 3.77 -4.17
C ASN A 26 7.00 2.34 -3.72
N PRO A 27 6.17 1.58 -4.47
CA PRO A 27 5.77 0.23 -4.08
C PRO A 27 6.94 -0.72 -3.87
N LYS A 28 8.03 -0.51 -4.60
CA LYS A 28 9.25 -1.33 -4.49
C LYS A 28 9.98 -1.12 -3.16
N GLN A 29 9.95 0.11 -2.63
CA GLN A 29 10.52 0.41 -1.32
C GLN A 29 9.62 -0.11 -0.19
N ILE A 30 8.31 0.07 -0.32
CA ILE A 30 7.34 -0.49 0.64
C ILE A 30 7.47 -2.02 0.69
N ALA A 31 7.60 -2.68 -0.46
CA ALA A 31 7.79 -4.12 -0.57
C ALA A 31 9.06 -4.60 0.17
N ALA A 32 10.18 -3.88 0.00
CA ALA A 32 11.41 -4.17 0.71
C ALA A 32 11.30 -3.93 2.23
N ASN A 33 10.56 -2.89 2.65
CA ASN A 33 10.38 -2.55 4.07
C ASN A 33 9.43 -3.52 4.80
N CYS A 34 8.39 -4.00 4.11
CA CYS A 34 7.39 -4.91 4.66
C CYS A 34 7.67 -6.39 4.33
N ASP A 35 8.82 -6.71 3.73
CA ASP A 35 9.24 -8.06 3.32
C ASP A 35 8.14 -8.79 2.50
N CYS A 36 7.61 -8.09 1.50
CA CYS A 36 6.52 -8.56 0.66
C CYS A 36 6.79 -8.31 -0.83
N SER A 37 5.92 -8.83 -1.71
CA SER A 37 6.06 -8.63 -3.15
C SER A 37 5.48 -7.28 -3.57
N GLU A 38 6.13 -6.63 -4.55
CA GLU A 38 5.65 -5.36 -5.12
C GLU A 38 4.21 -5.48 -5.65
N SER A 39 3.86 -6.63 -6.25
CA SER A 39 2.50 -6.91 -6.72
C SER A 39 1.48 -6.85 -5.59
N TYR A 40 1.80 -7.42 -4.42
CA TYR A 40 0.92 -7.41 -3.26
C TYR A 40 0.76 -6.00 -2.66
N VAL A 41 1.82 -5.19 -2.69
CA VAL A 41 1.75 -3.77 -2.34
C VAL A 41 0.79 -3.03 -3.27
N LYS A 42 0.91 -3.24 -4.58
CA LYS A 42 0.02 -2.62 -5.58
C LYS A 42 -1.43 -3.04 -5.42
N GLU A 43 -1.70 -4.32 -5.17
CA GLU A 43 -3.04 -4.83 -4.88
C GLU A 43 -3.63 -4.16 -3.63
N THR A 44 -2.85 -4.12 -2.54
CA THR A 44 -3.26 -3.47 -1.28
C THR A 44 -3.52 -1.97 -1.48
N LEU A 45 -2.64 -1.26 -2.17
CA LEU A 45 -2.83 0.16 -2.44
C LEU A 45 -4.00 0.41 -3.39
N ASN A 46 -4.25 -0.46 -4.38
CA ASN A 46 -5.44 -0.36 -5.23
C ASN A 46 -6.74 -0.53 -4.44
N GLU A 47 -6.74 -1.42 -3.45
CA GLU A 47 -7.91 -1.70 -2.61
C GLU A 47 -8.19 -0.58 -1.59
N TYR A 48 -7.14 -0.09 -0.91
CA TYR A 48 -7.28 0.84 0.23
C TYR A 48 -6.92 2.30 -0.07
N ARG A 49 -6.20 2.55 -1.17
CA ARG A 49 -5.67 3.86 -1.56
C ARG A 49 -5.81 4.06 -3.07
N PRO A 50 -6.97 3.91 -3.72
CA PRO A 50 -7.12 3.91 -5.18
C PRO A 50 -6.51 5.13 -5.91
N ASP A 51 -6.31 6.24 -5.21
CA ASP A 51 -5.63 7.45 -5.72
C ASP A 51 -4.09 7.39 -5.68
N TRP A 52 -3.49 6.33 -5.14
CA TRP A 52 -2.04 6.18 -4.98
C TRP A 52 -1.27 6.20 -6.30
N ASN A 53 -1.90 5.68 -7.36
CA ASN A 53 -1.36 5.65 -8.71
C ASN A 53 -1.92 6.78 -9.60
N LYS A 54 -2.89 7.58 -9.12
CA LYS A 54 -3.44 8.70 -9.90
C LYS A 54 -2.46 9.86 -10.07
N SER A 55 -1.45 9.96 -9.22
CA SER A 55 -0.39 10.96 -9.39
C SER A 55 0.75 10.53 -10.33
N GLY A 56 0.73 9.29 -10.85
CA GLY A 56 1.91 8.70 -11.51
C GLY A 56 1.73 8.17 -12.94
N GLY A 57 0.52 7.97 -13.46
CA GLY A 57 0.40 7.21 -14.71
C GLY A 57 -0.93 7.18 -15.48
N ASP A 58 -1.83 8.14 -15.30
CA ASP A 58 -3.05 8.25 -16.12
C ASP A 58 -3.16 9.68 -16.69
N PHE A 59 -2.36 9.99 -17.72
CA PHE A 59 -2.83 10.06 -19.11
C PHE A 59 -3.94 9.07 -19.47
N GLY A 60 -5.18 9.40 -19.12
CA GLY A 60 -6.35 8.60 -19.49
C GLY A 60 -7.70 9.31 -19.29
N LEU A 61 -8.01 10.27 -20.19
CA LEU A 61 -9.35 10.79 -20.52
C LEU A 61 -9.86 12.04 -19.75
N ILE A 62 -9.31 13.21 -20.09
CA ILE A 62 -10.11 14.37 -20.55
C ILE A 62 -9.37 15.07 -21.70
#